data_AF-A0A2I0QAQ6-F1
#
_entry.id   AF-A0A2I0QAQ6-F1
#
_cell.length_a   1.000
_cell.length_b   1.000
_cell.length_c   1.000
_cell.angle_alpha   90.00
_cell.angle_beta   90.00
_cell.angle_gamma   90.00
#
_symmetry.space_group_name_H-M   'P 1'
#
loop_
_entity.id
_entity.type
_entity.pdbx_description
1 polymer ?
#
loop_
_entity_poly.entity_id
_entity_poly.type
_entity_poly.pdbx_seq_one_letter_code
_entity_poly.pdbx_strand_id
1 'polypeptide(L)'
;MKLIKSLFFSIIYVADDRFSFLEKLLSYIKIFIVFAPVAYLLELGGYWFVDNKKFVTFFLLIVIIQGAFGIWKHKILNQFSWEEFFIKTIKMLVIVIFTYFLLSMVGGIVGENPISEGFEISIQVMTLFFPASKGIKSIFIISNGEYPPKWMMKKVYNYENDGDLNDLFRKEPKNEENEGVN
;
A
#
# COMPACT_ATOMS: atom_id res chain seq x y z
N MET A 1 2.56 -10.89 28.56
CA MET A 1 1.50 -11.31 29.52
C MET A 1 1.47 -10.49 30.82
N LYS A 2 2.61 -10.14 31.45
CA LYS A 2 2.64 -9.30 32.67
C LYS A 2 2.06 -7.89 32.47
N LEU A 3 2.37 -7.24 31.34
CA LEU A 3 1.91 -5.88 31.03
C LEU A 3 0.38 -5.81 30.85
N ILE A 4 -0.21 -6.78 30.14
CA ILE A 4 -1.67 -6.89 29.94
C ILE A 4 -2.40 -7.07 31.27
N LYS A 5 -1.92 -8.01 32.11
CA LYS A 5 -2.48 -8.19 33.47
C LYS A 5 -2.38 -6.90 34.29
N SER A 6 -1.24 -6.22 34.21
CA SER A 6 -1.05 -4.97 34.94
C SER A 6 -1.96 -3.84 34.47
N LEU A 7 -2.25 -3.73 33.16
CA LEU A 7 -3.19 -2.74 32.64
C LEU A 7 -4.61 -3.05 33.07
N PHE A 8 -5.01 -4.32 33.04
CA PHE A 8 -6.31 -4.77 33.50
C PHE A 8 -6.57 -4.39 34.97
N PHE A 9 -5.59 -4.61 35.86
CA PHE A 9 -5.69 -4.16 37.26
C PHE A 9 -5.74 -2.63 37.38
N SER A 10 -4.95 -1.88 36.61
CA SER A 10 -5.02 -0.42 36.61
C SER A 10 -6.39 0.11 36.18
N ILE A 11 -7.09 -0.56 35.26
CA ILE A 11 -8.46 -0.22 34.87
C ILE A 11 -9.43 -0.47 36.03
N ILE A 12 -9.28 -1.61 36.74
CA ILE A 12 -10.10 -1.93 37.92
C ILE A 12 -9.89 -0.91 39.04
N TYR A 13 -8.64 -0.54 39.34
CA TYR A 13 -8.32 0.46 40.36
C TYR A 13 -8.93 1.83 40.05
N VAL A 14 -8.99 2.22 38.78
CA VAL A 14 -9.63 3.45 38.35
C VAL A 14 -11.16 3.39 38.51
N ALA A 15 -11.78 2.25 38.21
CA ALA A 15 -13.23 2.08 38.20
C ALA A 15 -13.86 1.78 39.58
N ASP A 16 -13.08 1.37 40.57
CA ASP A 16 -13.57 0.96 41.90
C ASP A 16 -13.42 2.09 42.92
N ASP A 17 -14.51 2.46 43.59
CA ASP A 17 -14.59 3.57 44.55
C ASP A 17 -13.98 3.29 45.93
N ARG A 18 -13.56 2.05 46.19
CA ARG A 18 -12.97 1.64 47.46
C ARG A 18 -11.48 1.99 47.61
N PHE A 19 -10.83 2.42 46.53
CA PHE A 19 -9.38 2.68 46.52
C PHE A 19 -9.03 4.15 46.79
N SER A 20 -7.82 4.36 47.32
CA SER A 20 -7.31 5.70 47.65
C SER A 20 -7.14 6.57 46.40
N PHE A 21 -7.35 7.88 46.55
CA PHE A 21 -7.15 8.86 45.46
C PHE A 21 -5.76 8.73 44.81
N LEU A 22 -4.71 8.48 45.59
CA LEU A 22 -3.35 8.32 45.08
C LEU A 22 -3.19 7.07 44.20
N GLU A 23 -3.86 5.97 44.56
CA GLU A 23 -3.83 4.71 43.80
C GLU A 23 -4.57 4.85 42.48
N LYS A 24 -5.68 5.60 42.50
CA LYS A 24 -6.42 5.97 41.29
C LYS A 24 -5.57 6.86 40.38
N LEU A 25 -4.95 7.90 40.92
CA LEU A 25 -4.10 8.83 40.15
C LEU A 25 -2.91 8.12 39.50
N LEU A 26 -2.21 7.26 40.24
CA LEU A 26 -1.09 6.47 39.70
C LEU A 26 -1.55 5.51 38.59
N SER A 27 -2.73 4.90 38.77
CA SER A 27 -3.32 4.02 37.75
C SER A 27 -3.72 4.78 36.48
N TYR A 28 -4.27 6.00 36.62
CA TYR A 28 -4.54 6.89 35.50
C TYR A 28 -3.28 7.27 34.73
N ILE A 29 -2.24 7.73 35.43
CA ILE A 29 -0.95 8.11 34.80
C ILE A 29 -0.36 6.91 34.06
N LYS A 30 -0.45 5.70 34.63
CA LYS A 30 0.05 4.49 34.01
C LYS A 30 -0.71 4.10 32.74
N ILE A 31 -2.04 4.15 32.76
CA ILE A 31 -2.86 3.93 31.57
C ILE A 31 -2.50 4.99 30.53
N PHE A 32 -2.45 6.26 30.93
CA PHE A 32 -2.11 7.38 30.03
C PHE A 32 -0.74 7.19 29.38
N ILE A 33 0.32 6.88 30.12
CA ILE A 33 1.66 6.67 29.57
C ILE A 33 1.70 5.50 28.57
N VAL A 34 0.90 4.45 28.79
CA VAL A 34 0.87 3.29 27.89
C VAL A 34 0.06 3.60 26.62
N PHE A 35 -1.07 4.29 26.74
CA PHE A 35 -1.93 4.59 25.60
C PHE A 35 -1.55 5.86 24.85
N ALA A 36 -0.89 6.84 25.48
CA ALA A 36 -0.53 8.11 24.85
C ALA A 36 0.39 7.94 23.63
N PRO A 37 1.47 7.12 23.66
CA PRO A 37 2.27 6.86 22.48
C PRO A 37 1.46 6.18 21.36
N VAL A 38 0.55 5.27 21.71
CA VAL A 38 -0.32 4.59 20.74
C VAL A 38 -1.29 5.57 20.10
N ALA A 39 -1.94 6.43 20.91
CA ALA A 39 -2.84 7.47 20.43
C ALA A 39 -2.10 8.47 19.54
N TYR A 40 -0.91 8.90 19.93
CA TYR A 40 -0.06 9.79 19.13
C TYR A 40 0.35 9.17 17.79
N LEU A 41 0.74 7.89 17.78
CA LEU A 41 1.04 7.17 16.53
C LEU A 41 -0.19 7.03 15.63
N LEU A 42 -1.37 6.79 16.22
CA LEU A 42 -2.62 6.73 15.47
C LEU A 42 -3.01 8.10 14.90
N GLU A 43 -2.76 9.18 15.64
CA GLU A 43 -3.00 10.55 15.20
C GLU A 43 -2.04 10.94 14.05
N LEU A 44 -0.74 10.64 14.18
CA LEU A 44 0.23 10.81 13.09
C LEU A 44 -0.18 10.02 11.84
N GLY A 45 -0.57 8.76 12.01
CA GLY A 45 -1.10 7.94 10.93
C GLY A 45 -2.39 8.50 10.34
N GLY A 46 -3.24 9.11 11.17
CA GLY A 46 -4.48 9.77 10.77
C GLY A 46 -4.23 10.99 9.90
N TYR A 47 -3.34 11.89 10.30
CA TYR A 47 -2.95 13.05 9.49
C TYR A 47 -2.39 12.62 8.13
N TRP A 48 -1.43 11.70 8.16
CA TRP A 48 -0.85 11.16 6.94
C TRP A 48 -1.90 10.49 6.03
N PHE A 49 -2.87 9.78 6.60
CA PHE A 49 -3.96 9.16 5.84
C PHE A 49 -4.88 10.19 5.19
N VAL A 50 -5.16 11.32 5.87
CA VAL A 50 -5.97 12.39 5.31
C VAL A 50 -5.29 13.00 4.09
N ASP A 51 -3.99 13.28 4.20
CA ASP A 51 -3.19 13.85 3.09
C ASP A 51 -3.10 12.87 1.91
N ASN A 52 -2.94 11.58 2.21
CA ASN A 52 -2.72 10.52 1.22
C ASN A 52 -3.98 9.70 0.89
N LYS A 53 -5.17 10.25 1.17
CA LYS A 53 -6.44 9.52 1.07
C LYS A 53 -6.66 8.90 -0.30
N LYS A 54 -6.33 9.63 -1.38
CA LYS A 54 -6.44 9.13 -2.76
C LYS A 54 -5.56 7.91 -2.98
N PHE A 55 -4.28 8.00 -2.62
CA PHE A 55 -3.31 6.92 -2.73
C PHE A 55 -3.80 5.67 -1.98
N VAL A 56 -4.17 5.79 -0.70
CA VAL A 56 -4.60 4.63 0.10
C VAL A 56 -5.87 4.00 -0.47
N THR A 57 -6.82 4.81 -0.95
CA THR A 57 -8.06 4.31 -1.56
C THR A 57 -7.77 3.50 -2.82
N PHE A 58 -6.95 4.02 -3.74
CA PHE A 58 -6.57 3.30 -4.96
C PHE A 58 -5.74 2.06 -4.64
N PHE A 59 -4.83 2.14 -3.68
CA PHE A 59 -4.01 1.01 -3.26
C PHE A 59 -4.88 -0.16 -2.77
N LEU A 60 -5.85 0.11 -1.89
CA LEU A 60 -6.77 -0.92 -1.39
C LEU A 60 -7.59 -1.55 -2.53
N LEU A 61 -8.14 -0.74 -3.44
CA LEU A 61 -8.87 -1.24 -4.59
C LEU A 61 -8.01 -2.13 -5.49
N ILE A 62 -6.78 -1.70 -5.79
CA ILE A 62 -5.84 -2.48 -6.60
C ILE A 62 -5.50 -3.81 -5.92
N VAL A 63 -5.23 -3.80 -4.61
CA VAL A 63 -4.93 -5.03 -3.86
C VAL A 63 -6.11 -6.00 -3.86
N ILE A 64 -7.35 -5.50 -3.73
CA ILE A 64 -8.56 -6.33 -3.79
C ILE A 64 -8.69 -6.96 -5.19
N ILE A 65 -8.57 -6.16 -6.24
CA ILE A 65 -8.67 -6.61 -7.63
C ILE A 65 -7.57 -7.63 -7.95
N GLN A 66 -6.32 -7.29 -7.61
CA GLN A 66 -5.17 -8.17 -7.76
C GLN A 66 -5.38 -9.49 -7.01
N GLY A 67 -5.90 -9.44 -5.78
CA GLY A 67 -6.20 -10.61 -4.98
C GLY A 67 -7.24 -11.51 -5.66
N ALA A 68 -8.34 -10.93 -6.14
CA ALA A 68 -9.41 -11.65 -6.84
C ALA A 68 -8.89 -12.37 -8.10
N PHE A 69 -8.18 -11.65 -8.98
CA PHE A 69 -7.59 -12.25 -10.19
C PHE A 69 -6.45 -13.22 -9.85
N GLY A 70 -5.69 -12.97 -8.79
CA GLY A 70 -4.67 -13.90 -8.30
C GLY A 70 -5.26 -15.25 -7.89
N ILE A 71 -6.36 -15.23 -7.11
CA ILE A 71 -7.11 -16.43 -6.71
C ILE A 71 -7.65 -17.14 -7.95
N TRP A 72 -8.28 -16.41 -8.88
CA TRP A 72 -8.83 -17.00 -10.10
C TRP A 72 -7.75 -17.69 -10.94
N LYS A 73 -6.62 -17.01 -11.18
CA LYS A 73 -5.47 -17.57 -11.89
C LYS A 73 -4.97 -18.86 -11.24
N HIS A 74 -4.75 -18.87 -9.93
CA HIS A 74 -4.24 -20.06 -9.23
C HIS A 74 -5.26 -21.20 -9.14
N LYS A 75 -6.56 -20.90 -9.18
CA LYS A 75 -7.61 -21.92 -9.35
C LYS A 75 -7.56 -22.58 -10.72
N ILE A 76 -7.41 -21.81 -11.80
CA ILE A 76 -7.26 -22.36 -13.17
C ILE A 76 -6.01 -23.27 -13.24
N LEU A 77 -4.93 -22.87 -12.58
CA LEU A 77 -3.66 -23.60 -12.56
C LEU A 77 -3.62 -24.78 -11.56
N ASN A 78 -4.70 -25.06 -10.82
CA ASN A 78 -4.77 -26.10 -9.77
C ASN A 78 -3.64 -26.03 -8.72
N GLN A 79 -3.16 -24.83 -8.40
CA GLN A 79 -2.03 -24.59 -7.49
C GLN A 79 -2.40 -23.62 -6.36
N PHE A 80 -3.69 -23.55 -5.98
CA PHE A 80 -4.14 -22.57 -5.01
C PHE A 80 -3.96 -23.05 -3.57
N SER A 81 -3.22 -22.27 -2.78
CA SER A 81 -3.10 -22.40 -1.32
C SER A 81 -3.51 -21.09 -0.65
N TRP A 82 -4.43 -21.16 0.31
CA TRP A 82 -4.87 -20.00 1.09
C TRP A 82 -3.74 -19.42 1.95
N GLU A 83 -2.95 -20.28 2.59
CA GLU A 83 -1.82 -19.86 3.42
C GLU A 83 -0.81 -19.07 2.59
N GLU A 84 -0.43 -19.61 1.44
CA GLU A 84 0.54 -18.97 0.56
C GLU A 84 0.00 -17.65 -0.02
N PHE A 85 -1.29 -17.60 -0.34
CA PHE A 85 -1.96 -16.38 -0.78
C PHE A 85 -1.91 -15.27 0.29
N PHE A 86 -2.28 -15.57 1.53
CA PHE A 86 -2.27 -14.58 2.61
C PHE A 86 -0.86 -14.12 2.94
N ILE A 87 0.11 -15.05 3.06
CA ILE A 87 1.51 -14.70 3.35
C ILE A 87 2.08 -13.80 2.25
N LYS A 88 1.88 -14.13 0.97
CA LYS A 88 2.37 -13.30 -0.15
C LYS A 88 1.68 -11.95 -0.19
N THR A 89 0.38 -11.88 0.10
CA THR A 89 -0.38 -10.63 0.12
C THR A 89 0.08 -9.72 1.26
N ILE A 90 0.20 -10.24 2.48
CA ILE A 90 0.69 -9.48 3.64
C ILE A 90 2.12 -9.01 3.38
N LYS A 91 3.01 -9.88 2.91
CA LYS A 91 4.40 -9.51 2.58
C LYS A 91 4.45 -8.37 1.57
N MET A 92 3.63 -8.42 0.52
CA MET A 92 3.54 -7.35 -0.47
C MET A 92 3.01 -6.05 0.13
N LEU A 93 1.94 -6.10 0.93
CA LEU A 93 1.37 -4.92 1.61
C LEU A 93 2.42 -4.23 2.47
N VAL A 94 3.14 -5.00 3.29
CA VAL A 94 4.21 -4.48 4.16
C VAL A 94 5.30 -3.83 3.31
N ILE A 95 5.83 -4.52 2.29
CA ILE A 95 6.89 -3.98 1.44
C ILE A 95 6.44 -2.67 0.76
N VAL A 96 5.22 -2.62 0.21
CA VAL A 96 4.70 -1.43 -0.45
C VAL A 96 4.56 -0.27 0.53
N ILE A 97 3.93 -0.48 1.69
CA ILE A 97 3.69 0.57 2.68
C ILE A 97 5.02 1.15 3.17
N PHE A 98 5.99 0.29 3.52
CA PHE A 98 7.29 0.75 4.00
C PHE A 98 8.08 1.47 2.91
N THR A 99 8.10 0.97 1.66
CA THR A 99 8.76 1.65 0.54
C THR A 99 8.14 3.02 0.29
N TYR A 100 6.81 3.12 0.27
CA TYR A 100 6.11 4.38 0.09
C TYR A 100 6.46 5.38 1.20
N PHE A 101 6.43 4.93 2.45
CA PHE A 101 6.74 5.78 3.60
C PHE A 101 8.18 6.30 3.53
N LEU A 102 9.16 5.43 3.26
CA LEU A 102 10.56 5.82 3.14
C LEU A 102 10.80 6.84 2.02
N LEU A 103 10.18 6.63 0.85
CA LEU A 103 10.31 7.55 -0.28
C LEU A 103 9.59 8.89 -0.03
N SER A 104 8.40 8.84 0.59
CA SER A 104 7.64 10.04 0.96
C SER A 104 8.39 10.91 1.96
N MET A 105 9.09 10.32 2.94
CA MET A 105 9.94 11.07 3.87
C MET A 105 11.08 11.81 3.17
N VAL A 106 11.69 11.21 2.13
CA VAL A 106 12.71 11.88 1.32
C VAL A 106 12.10 13.04 0.54
N GLY A 107 10.91 12.85 -0.03
CA GLY A 107 10.18 13.90 -0.75
C GLY A 107 9.80 15.09 0.13
N GLY A 108 9.40 14.83 1.38
CA GLY A 108 9.05 15.88 2.35
C GLY A 108 10.20 16.85 2.68
N ILE A 109 11.46 16.45 2.49
CA ILE A 109 12.63 17.32 2.69
C ILE A 109 12.75 18.39 1.59
N VAL A 110 12.22 18.12 0.39
CA VAL A 110 12.37 18.97 -0.80
C VAL A 110 11.51 20.25 -0.74
N GLY A 111 10.61 20.36 0.25
CA GLY A 111 9.74 21.51 0.47
C GLY A 111 8.56 21.58 -0.49
N GLU A 112 7.69 22.59 -0.36
CA GLU A 112 6.50 22.77 -1.20
C GLU A 112 6.86 23.52 -2.48
N ASN A 113 7.08 22.79 -3.58
CA ASN A 113 7.31 23.35 -4.91
C ASN A 113 6.78 22.38 -5.99
N PRO A 114 6.60 22.83 -7.24
CA PRO A 114 6.09 21.94 -8.30
C PRO A 114 6.94 20.70 -8.55
N ILE A 115 8.23 20.72 -8.19
CA ILE A 115 9.14 19.59 -8.33
C ILE A 115 8.82 18.51 -7.28
N SER A 116 8.51 18.91 -6.04
CA SER A 116 8.14 17.97 -4.97
C SER A 116 6.77 17.33 -5.22
N GLU A 117 5.80 18.07 -5.77
CA GLU A 117 4.51 17.50 -6.18
C GLU A 117 4.69 16.43 -7.27
N GLY A 118 5.50 16.70 -8.31
CA GLY A 118 5.82 15.72 -9.35
C GLY A 118 6.56 14.49 -8.82
N PHE A 119 7.47 14.68 -7.86
CA PHE A 119 8.18 13.60 -7.19
C PHE A 119 7.23 12.71 -6.37
N GLU A 120 6.32 13.32 -5.61
CA GLU A 120 5.34 12.61 -4.81
C GLU A 120 4.39 11.78 -5.68
N ILE A 121 3.87 12.36 -6.77
CA ILE A 121 3.04 11.65 -7.75
C ILE A 121 3.82 10.46 -8.33
N SER A 122 5.09 10.65 -8.67
CA SER A 122 5.93 9.58 -9.23
C SER A 122 6.09 8.41 -8.26
N ILE A 123 6.36 8.71 -6.98
CA ILE A 123 6.41 7.70 -5.90
C ILE A 123 5.08 6.99 -5.76
N GLN A 124 3.96 7.72 -5.72
CA GLN A 124 2.63 7.15 -5.59
C GLN A 124 2.34 6.20 -6.77
N VAL A 125 2.60 6.62 -8.01
CA VAL A 125 2.38 5.77 -9.19
C VAL A 125 3.29 4.55 -9.18
N MET A 126 4.59 4.70 -8.94
CA MET A 126 5.53 3.57 -8.84
C MET A 126 5.06 2.55 -7.80
N THR A 127 4.64 3.03 -6.64
CA THR A 127 4.24 2.17 -5.54
C THR A 127 2.89 1.47 -5.80
N LEU A 128 1.92 2.17 -6.41
CA LEU A 128 0.64 1.58 -6.84
C LEU A 128 0.81 0.60 -8.01
N PHE A 129 1.80 0.83 -8.87
CA PHE A 129 2.02 0.00 -10.04
C PHE A 129 2.48 -1.40 -9.67
N PHE A 130 3.20 -1.58 -8.56
CA PHE A 130 3.68 -2.89 -8.13
C PHE A 130 2.56 -3.94 -7.90
N PRO A 131 1.50 -3.68 -7.13
CA PRO A 131 0.36 -4.59 -7.06
C PRO A 131 -0.48 -4.60 -8.34
N ALA A 132 -0.59 -3.46 -9.04
CA ALA A 132 -1.35 -3.36 -10.28
C ALA A 132 -0.79 -4.25 -11.38
N SER A 133 0.54 -4.25 -11.60
CA SER A 133 1.22 -5.05 -12.62
C SER A 133 1.01 -6.54 -12.39
N LYS A 134 1.01 -6.99 -11.13
CA LYS A 134 0.67 -8.37 -10.75
C LYS A 134 -0.78 -8.72 -11.07
N GLY A 135 -1.70 -7.76 -10.88
CA GLY A 135 -3.10 -7.90 -11.27
C GLY A 135 -3.24 -8.04 -12.79
N ILE A 136 -2.62 -7.14 -13.53
CA ILE A 136 -2.59 -7.13 -15.00
C ILE A 136 -2.02 -8.44 -15.56
N LYS A 137 -0.90 -8.93 -15.01
CA LYS A 137 -0.32 -10.23 -15.39
C LYS A 137 -1.26 -11.39 -15.11
N SER A 138 -1.98 -11.34 -13.99
CA SER A 138 -2.96 -12.39 -13.66
C SER A 138 -4.12 -12.39 -14.66
N ILE A 139 -4.61 -11.20 -15.05
CA ILE A 139 -5.63 -11.04 -16.10
C ILE A 139 -5.12 -11.58 -17.44
N PHE A 140 -3.87 -11.26 -17.82
CA PHE A 140 -3.25 -11.75 -19.05
C PHE A 140 -3.18 -13.27 -19.12
N ILE A 141 -2.87 -13.93 -17.99
CA ILE A 141 -2.86 -15.39 -17.91
C ILE A 141 -4.27 -15.95 -18.00
N ILE A 142 -5.24 -15.35 -17.30
CA ILE A 142 -6.65 -15.80 -17.32
C ILE A 142 -7.26 -15.66 -18.71
N SER A 143 -6.90 -14.61 -19.45
CA SER A 143 -7.37 -14.35 -20.81
C SER A 143 -6.62 -15.15 -21.89
N ASN A 144 -5.77 -16.11 -21.52
CA ASN A 144 -4.90 -16.84 -22.45
C ASN A 144 -4.08 -15.92 -23.38
N GLY A 145 -3.73 -14.73 -22.90
CA GLY A 145 -2.96 -13.74 -23.64
C GLY A 145 -3.77 -12.83 -24.58
N GLU A 146 -5.10 -12.88 -24.55
CA GLU A 146 -5.97 -12.00 -25.33
C GLU A 146 -6.03 -10.58 -24.77
N TYR A 147 -6.02 -10.43 -23.45
CA TYR A 147 -6.14 -9.13 -22.79
C TYR A 147 -5.30 -9.00 -21.50
N PRO A 148 -4.55 -7.90 -21.31
CA PRO A 148 -4.32 -6.83 -22.28
C PRO A 148 -3.44 -7.28 -23.45
N PRO A 149 -3.42 -6.55 -24.59
CA PRO A 149 -2.61 -6.91 -25.75
C PRO A 149 -1.11 -7.04 -25.42
N LYS A 150 -0.38 -7.86 -26.18
CA LYS A 150 1.06 -8.13 -25.95
C LYS A 150 1.93 -6.87 -25.89
N TRP A 151 1.62 -5.85 -26.70
CA TRP A 151 2.35 -4.58 -26.68
C TRP A 151 2.18 -3.85 -25.33
N MET A 152 0.98 -3.89 -24.74
CA MET A 152 0.71 -3.29 -23.43
C MET A 152 1.43 -4.08 -22.34
N MET A 153 1.44 -5.41 -22.43
CA MET A 153 2.22 -6.24 -21.51
C MET A 153 3.71 -5.92 -21.59
N LYS A 154 4.27 -5.68 -22.78
CA LYS A 154 5.66 -5.26 -22.94
C LYS A 154 5.95 -3.96 -22.19
N LYS A 155 5.06 -2.96 -22.28
CA LYS A 155 5.19 -1.71 -21.52
C LYS A 155 5.15 -1.91 -20.02
N VAL A 156 4.25 -2.77 -19.53
CA VAL A 156 4.19 -3.13 -18.11
C VAL A 156 5.50 -3.77 -17.64
N TYR A 157 6.09 -4.67 -18.42
CA TYR A 157 7.38 -5.28 -18.10
C TYR A 157 8.55 -4.31 -18.19
N ASN A 158 8.57 -3.41 -19.18
CA ASN A 158 9.60 -2.37 -19.31
C ASN A 158 9.59 -1.45 -18.10
N TYR A 159 8.41 -0.92 -17.75
CA TYR A 159 8.24 -0.04 -16.60
C TYR A 159 8.68 -0.69 -15.28
N GLU A 160 8.44 -1.99 -15.09
CA GLU A 160 8.94 -2.69 -13.90
C GLU A 160 10.48 -2.71 -13.81
N ASN A 161 11.18 -2.62 -14.93
CA ASN A 161 12.64 -2.63 -14.99
C ASN A 161 13.24 -1.23 -14.91
N ASP A 162 12.68 -0.25 -15.63
CA ASP A 162 13.27 1.09 -15.80
C ASP A 162 12.55 2.20 -15.03
N GLY A 163 11.28 2.00 -14.64
CA GLY A 163 10.46 3.02 -13.97
C GLY A 163 10.03 4.18 -14.86
N ASP A 164 10.12 4.07 -16.19
CA ASP A 164 9.79 5.16 -17.11
C ASP A 164 8.28 5.32 -17.32
N LEU A 165 7.68 6.24 -16.54
CA LEU A 165 6.27 6.60 -16.64
C LEU A 165 5.88 7.09 -18.05
N ASN A 166 6.79 7.76 -18.75
CA ASN A 166 6.49 8.29 -20.08
C ASN A 166 6.31 7.15 -21.07
N ASP A 167 7.19 6.15 -21.07
CA ASP A 167 7.05 4.98 -21.96
C ASP A 167 5.74 4.22 -21.70
N LEU A 168 5.37 4.08 -20.42
CA LEU A 168 4.15 3.41 -19.99
C LEU A 168 2.88 4.08 -20.56
N PHE A 169 2.79 5.42 -20.51
CA PHE A 169 1.60 6.17 -20.93
C PHE A 169 1.63 6.69 -22.37
N ARG A 170 2.79 6.67 -23.03
CA ARG A 170 2.92 7.14 -24.40
C ARG A 170 2.05 6.29 -25.33
N LYS A 171 1.14 6.95 -26.07
CA LYS A 171 0.49 6.33 -27.22
C LYS A 171 1.57 6.14 -28.29
N GLU A 172 1.68 4.96 -28.89
CA GLU A 172 2.59 4.80 -30.02
C GLU A 172 2.24 5.86 -31.08
N PRO A 173 3.23 6.56 -31.68
CA PRO A 173 2.97 7.22 -32.94
C PRO A 173 2.51 6.12 -33.91
N LYS A 174 1.38 6.34 -34.59
CA LYS A 174 1.06 5.52 -35.77
C LYS A 174 2.30 5.56 -36.66
N ASN A 175 2.81 4.41 -37.07
CA ASN A 175 3.81 4.36 -38.12
C ASN A 175 3.19 4.97 -39.39
N GLU A 176 3.42 6.25 -39.62
CA GLU A 176 3.40 6.83 -40.95
C GLU A 176 4.74 6.44 -41.60
N GLU A 177 4.81 5.21 -42.11
CA GLU A 177 5.81 4.83 -43.10
C GLU A 177 5.08 4.51 -44.41
N ASN A 178 5.00 5.54 -45.25
CA ASN A 178 5.40 5.50 -46.66
C ASN A 178 4.85 4.35 -47.52
N GLU A 179 3.56 4.40 -47.86
CA GLU A 179 3.15 4.08 -49.23
C GLU A 179 3.27 5.36 -50.07
N GLY A 180 4.45 5.56 -50.64
CA GLY A 180 4.74 6.70 -51.50
C GLY A 180 5.98 6.48 -52.35
N VAL A 181 5.73 5.98 -53.57
CA VAL A 181 6.51 6.24 -54.81
C VAL A 181 7.77 5.37 -55.04
N ASN A 182 7.58 4.17 -55.60
CA ASN A 182 7.88 3.81 -57.01
C ASN A 182 7.76 2.30 -57.25
#